data_AF-A0A6G1JQP8-F1
#
_entry.id   AF-A0A6G1JQP8-F1
#
_cell.length_a   1.000
_cell.length_b   1.000
_cell.length_c   1.000
_cell.angle_alpha   90.00
_cell.angle_beta   90.00
_cell.angle_gamma   90.00
#
_symmetry.space_group_name_H-M   'P 1'
#
loop_
_entity.id
_entity.type
_entity.pdbx_description
1 polymer ?
#
loop_
_entity_poly.entity_id
_entity_poly.type
_entity_poly.pdbx_seq_one_letter_code
_entity_poly.pdbx_strand_id
1 'polypeptide(L)'
;MKSFTFAAAAAAVLAWTASAVDVDPIVISGTKFFYKTNGTQFFLRGVAYQQGIGPNTTQPSNGAYIDPLADSAACKRDIPYLTQLRTNTIRVYAVDPTQNHDDCMNALAAAGIYVVADLSQPNESINRNDPQWTTTLLKRYTDVVDVMATYTNTLGFFAGNEVSNELNNTVASAFVKAAVRDTKAYIKSKNYRTIGVGYATNDDAAIRVAMEQYFDCGDRASAIDFWGYNIYSWCGASNFKDSGYQVRTEEFKNYDVPVFFAEYGCNNVRPRLFTEVEALYGSQMTDVWSGGIVYMYFEEANEYGLVSISNNKVQTNADFSNLSKEIAKATPTGVQSSNYKPSHTAASCPSLGSSWNAVATPLPPVANAAACACMVDTLTCAVTDSVKEADYGDLFGFICGLKSGKYCAGIGRNATTGTYGAYGMCSAQEQLNFAVHQYALANPNGGCSFSGSATSKAVAKTTAASCTSLLQQAGTNGAGTVTSSPTGGAAQSTGASTGMATSHMENGLLTMGVYVFGAALSGMAMILL
;
A
#
# COMPACT_ATOMS: atom_id res chain seq x y z
N MET A 1 45.85 -10.22 52.56
CA MET A 1 45.74 -9.69 51.17
C MET A 1 44.75 -10.56 50.43
N LYS A 2 43.67 -9.94 49.93
CA LYS A 2 42.51 -10.60 49.32
C LYS A 2 42.83 -10.87 47.84
N SER A 3 42.79 -12.13 47.42
CA SER A 3 42.89 -12.50 46.00
C SER A 3 41.51 -12.91 45.51
N PHE A 4 40.98 -12.12 44.58
CA PHE A 4 39.67 -12.33 43.96
C PHE A 4 39.76 -13.41 42.88
N THR A 5 38.92 -14.43 43.01
CA THR A 5 38.65 -15.45 41.99
C THR A 5 37.65 -14.88 40.98
N PHE A 6 38.06 -14.66 39.73
CA PHE A 6 37.14 -14.35 38.64
C PHE A 6 36.59 -15.65 38.05
N ALA A 7 35.31 -15.93 38.27
CA ALA A 7 34.56 -16.95 37.55
C ALA A 7 33.99 -16.33 36.27
N ALA A 8 34.42 -16.82 35.10
CA ALA A 8 33.83 -16.44 33.82
C ALA A 8 32.55 -17.27 33.59
N ALA A 9 31.39 -16.63 33.74
CA ALA A 9 30.12 -17.19 33.30
C ALA A 9 29.94 -16.90 31.80
N ALA A 10 30.11 -17.91 30.96
CA ALA A 10 29.72 -17.85 29.55
C ALA A 10 28.19 -18.00 29.45
N ALA A 11 27.48 -16.89 29.34
CA ALA A 11 26.06 -16.88 28.99
C ALA A 11 25.93 -17.17 27.49
N ALA A 12 25.51 -18.38 27.13
CA ALA A 12 25.09 -18.69 25.77
C ALA A 12 23.77 -17.98 25.49
N VAL A 13 23.82 -16.88 24.75
CA VAL A 13 22.63 -16.24 24.17
C VAL A 13 22.18 -17.12 23.00
N LEU A 14 21.30 -18.07 23.27
CA LEU A 14 20.52 -18.74 22.22
C LEU A 14 19.50 -17.71 21.72
N ALA A 15 19.83 -17.03 20.62
CA ALA A 15 18.85 -16.31 19.84
C ALA A 15 17.81 -17.32 19.34
N TRP A 16 16.65 -17.37 19.99
CA TRP A 16 15.48 -18.02 19.44
C TRP A 16 15.04 -17.21 18.23
N THR A 17 15.51 -17.60 17.04
CA THR A 17 14.83 -17.22 15.80
C THR A 17 13.51 -17.97 15.80
N ALA A 18 12.44 -17.33 16.30
CA ALA A 18 11.08 -17.81 16.06
C ALA A 18 10.95 -17.98 14.54
N SER A 19 10.89 -19.23 14.08
CA SER A 19 10.65 -19.50 12.67
C SER A 19 9.25 -19.00 12.37
N ALA A 20 9.10 -18.11 11.38
CA ALA A 20 7.80 -17.63 10.94
C ALA A 20 6.88 -18.83 10.66
N VAL A 21 5.61 -18.74 11.07
CA VAL A 21 4.61 -19.75 10.72
C VAL A 21 4.27 -19.54 9.25
N ASP A 22 4.98 -20.26 8.37
CA ASP A 22 4.75 -20.17 6.93
C ASP A 22 3.43 -20.86 6.55
N VAL A 23 2.46 -20.07 6.11
CA VAL A 23 1.30 -20.56 5.34
C VAL A 23 1.58 -20.48 3.84
N ASP A 24 0.85 -21.27 3.04
CA ASP A 24 0.97 -21.28 1.59
C ASP A 24 0.57 -19.92 0.99
N PRO A 25 1.49 -19.13 0.42
CA PRO A 25 1.17 -17.80 -0.08
C PRO A 25 0.04 -17.81 -1.11
N ILE A 26 -0.75 -16.75 -1.14
CA ILE A 26 -1.74 -16.55 -2.19
C ILE A 26 -1.08 -15.88 -3.40
N VAL A 27 -1.36 -16.40 -4.59
CA VAL A 27 -0.89 -15.87 -5.87
C VAL A 27 -2.08 -15.53 -6.78
N ILE A 28 -1.86 -14.60 -7.70
CA ILE A 28 -2.86 -14.17 -8.68
C ILE A 28 -2.56 -14.86 -10.00
N SER A 29 -3.60 -15.42 -10.64
CA SER A 29 -3.57 -15.84 -12.03
C SER A 29 -4.88 -15.40 -12.68
N GLY A 30 -4.79 -14.61 -13.74
CA GLY A 30 -5.96 -13.98 -14.37
C GLY A 30 -6.84 -13.28 -13.34
N THR A 31 -8.11 -13.65 -13.31
CA THR A 31 -9.12 -13.03 -12.45
C THR A 31 -9.32 -13.74 -11.11
N LYS A 32 -8.42 -14.65 -10.72
CA LYS A 32 -8.62 -15.50 -9.54
C LYS A 32 -7.37 -15.56 -8.66
N PHE A 33 -7.60 -15.71 -7.36
CA PHE A 33 -6.58 -16.01 -6.38
C PHE A 33 -6.43 -17.53 -6.20
N PHE A 34 -5.21 -18.00 -5.98
CA PHE A 34 -4.90 -19.40 -5.76
C PHE A 34 -3.89 -19.56 -4.63
N TYR A 35 -4.00 -20.65 -3.88
CA TYR A 35 -2.91 -21.13 -3.04
C TYR A 35 -1.74 -21.52 -3.93
N LYS A 36 -0.54 -20.99 -3.65
CA LYS A 36 0.64 -21.14 -4.51
C LYS A 36 1.05 -22.60 -4.71
N THR A 37 0.98 -23.42 -3.67
CA THR A 37 1.53 -24.78 -3.69
C THR A 37 0.53 -25.80 -4.21
N ASN A 38 -0.71 -25.79 -3.71
CA ASN A 38 -1.72 -26.79 -4.09
C ASN A 38 -2.62 -26.35 -5.27
N GLY A 39 -2.57 -25.07 -5.64
CA GLY A 39 -3.27 -24.53 -6.80
C GLY A 39 -4.78 -24.37 -6.65
N THR A 40 -5.36 -24.62 -5.47
CA THR A 40 -6.80 -24.46 -5.24
C THR A 40 -7.19 -22.99 -5.22
N GLN A 41 -8.34 -22.65 -5.81
CA GLN A 41 -8.83 -21.27 -5.80
C GLN A 41 -9.11 -20.80 -4.36
N PHE A 42 -8.61 -19.60 -4.06
CA PHE A 42 -8.83 -18.91 -2.80
C PHE A 42 -10.01 -17.94 -2.92
N PHE A 43 -10.99 -18.09 -2.05
CA PHE A 43 -12.07 -17.12 -1.87
C PHE A 43 -11.91 -16.42 -0.52
N LEU A 44 -11.92 -15.10 -0.52
CA LEU A 44 -11.85 -14.28 0.67
C LEU A 44 -13.14 -14.44 1.46
N ARG A 45 -13.02 -14.84 2.72
CA ARG A 45 -14.05 -14.73 3.77
C ARG A 45 -13.47 -13.79 4.81
N GLY A 46 -13.75 -12.51 4.64
CA GLY A 46 -13.00 -11.47 5.33
C GLY A 46 -13.79 -10.70 6.38
N VAL A 47 -13.05 -10.09 7.30
CA VAL A 47 -13.56 -9.08 8.24
C VAL A 47 -12.56 -7.92 8.31
N ALA A 48 -13.04 -6.69 8.17
CA ALA A 48 -12.24 -5.48 8.38
C ALA A 48 -11.86 -5.38 9.87
N TYR A 49 -10.56 -5.30 10.15
CA TYR A 49 -10.00 -5.44 11.51
C TYR A 49 -9.12 -4.23 11.82
N GLN A 50 -9.77 -3.16 12.27
CA GLN A 50 -9.14 -1.87 12.57
C GLN A 50 -10.00 -1.12 13.59
N GLN A 51 -9.38 -0.42 14.54
CA GLN A 51 -10.08 0.49 15.45
C GLN A 51 -9.74 1.93 15.09
N GLY A 52 -10.71 2.83 15.31
CA GLY A 52 -10.59 4.28 15.20
C GLY A 52 -10.48 4.81 13.77
N ILE A 53 -10.30 3.93 12.77
CA ILE A 53 -10.10 4.32 11.37
C ILE A 53 -11.06 3.57 10.45
N GLY A 54 -11.77 4.31 9.61
CA GLY A 54 -12.49 3.84 8.44
C GLY A 54 -13.18 5.00 7.71
N PRO A 55 -13.84 4.74 6.56
CA PRO A 55 -14.56 5.77 5.79
C PRO A 55 -15.72 6.42 6.58
N ASN A 56 -16.18 5.77 7.66
CA ASN A 56 -17.28 6.21 8.50
C ASN A 56 -16.89 6.38 9.98
N THR A 57 -15.61 6.65 10.29
CA THR A 57 -15.15 6.90 11.67
C THR A 57 -14.69 8.35 11.85
N THR A 58 -14.82 8.89 13.07
CA THR A 58 -14.22 10.19 13.40
C THR A 58 -12.72 9.98 13.64
N GLN A 59 -11.92 10.33 12.63
CA GLN A 59 -10.47 10.27 12.72
C GLN A 59 -9.93 11.34 13.69
N PRO A 60 -8.93 11.02 14.53
CA PRO A 60 -8.20 12.03 15.26
C PRO A 60 -7.56 13.05 14.31
N SER A 61 -7.69 14.35 14.60
CA SER A 61 -7.11 15.41 13.75
C SER A 61 -5.58 15.40 13.69
N ASN A 62 -4.94 14.73 14.64
CA ASN A 62 -3.49 14.50 14.66
C ASN A 62 -3.07 13.26 13.85
N GLY A 63 -4.01 12.58 13.18
CA GLY A 63 -3.79 11.34 12.42
C GLY A 63 -3.31 10.17 13.26
N ALA A 64 -3.51 10.20 14.58
CA ALA A 64 -3.21 9.07 15.43
C ALA A 64 -4.04 7.86 15.01
N TYR A 65 -3.40 6.70 15.01
CA TYR A 65 -4.02 5.43 14.70
C TYR A 65 -3.52 4.34 15.62
N ILE A 66 -4.30 3.27 15.72
CA ILE A 66 -3.91 2.05 16.43
C ILE A 66 -3.57 1.03 15.36
N ASP A 67 -2.34 0.53 15.34
CA ASP A 67 -1.99 -0.63 14.53
C ASP A 67 -2.46 -1.91 15.24
N PRO A 68 -3.50 -2.59 14.72
CA PRO A 68 -4.07 -3.77 15.38
C PRO A 68 -3.18 -5.02 15.24
N LEU A 69 -2.15 -4.98 14.39
CA LEU A 69 -1.18 -6.05 14.18
C LEU A 69 0.04 -5.92 15.10
N ALA A 70 0.27 -4.74 15.68
CA ALA A 70 1.35 -4.50 16.64
C ALA A 70 0.97 -4.87 18.08
N ASP A 71 -0.33 -5.06 18.38
CA ASP A 71 -0.82 -5.50 19.69
C ASP A 71 -1.08 -7.02 19.68
N SER A 72 -0.05 -7.79 20.05
CA SER A 72 -0.15 -9.25 20.12
C SER A 72 -1.25 -9.73 21.07
N ALA A 73 -1.50 -9.04 22.19
CA ALA A 73 -2.47 -9.49 23.18
C ALA A 73 -3.90 -9.30 22.66
N ALA A 74 -4.17 -8.15 22.04
CA ALA A 74 -5.45 -7.88 21.40
C ALA A 74 -5.73 -8.87 20.26
N CYS A 75 -4.79 -9.08 19.35
CA CYS A 75 -5.08 -9.96 18.21
C CYS A 75 -5.20 -11.44 18.61
N LYS A 76 -4.41 -11.94 19.57
CA LYS A 76 -4.59 -13.30 20.12
C LYS A 76 -5.92 -13.47 20.85
N ARG A 77 -6.45 -12.42 21.49
CA ARG A 77 -7.81 -12.41 22.08
C ARG A 77 -8.89 -12.51 21.00
N ASP A 78 -8.68 -11.88 19.85
CA ASP A 78 -9.71 -11.71 18.82
C ASP A 78 -9.74 -12.86 17.78
N ILE A 79 -8.59 -13.50 17.51
CA ILE A 79 -8.46 -14.65 16.59
C ILE A 79 -9.49 -15.78 16.83
N PRO A 80 -9.76 -16.22 18.08
CA PRO A 80 -10.79 -17.24 18.33
C PRO A 80 -12.18 -16.86 17.82
N TYR A 81 -12.52 -15.58 17.82
CA TYR A 81 -13.81 -15.08 17.32
C TYR A 81 -13.80 -14.92 15.79
N LEU A 82 -12.68 -14.46 15.21
CA LEU A 82 -12.50 -14.47 13.75
C LEU A 82 -12.61 -15.89 13.18
N THR A 83 -12.07 -16.88 13.90
CA THR A 83 -12.14 -18.31 13.53
C THR A 83 -13.59 -18.83 13.57
N GLN A 84 -14.39 -18.43 14.57
CA GLN A 84 -15.82 -18.76 14.63
C GLN A 84 -16.63 -18.18 13.45
N LEU A 85 -16.16 -17.07 12.87
CA LEU A 85 -16.71 -16.47 11.66
C LEU A 85 -16.15 -17.10 10.38
N ARG A 86 -15.34 -18.17 10.47
CA ARG A 86 -14.63 -18.79 9.34
C ARG A 86 -13.79 -17.80 8.53
N THR A 87 -13.31 -16.74 9.20
CA THR A 87 -12.49 -15.69 8.59
C THR A 87 -11.19 -16.30 8.11
N ASN A 88 -10.80 -16.03 6.87
CA ASN A 88 -9.48 -16.37 6.33
C ASN A 88 -8.73 -15.14 5.83
N THR A 89 -9.34 -13.95 5.89
CA THR A 89 -8.70 -12.70 5.46
C THR A 89 -9.12 -11.58 6.41
N ILE A 90 -8.20 -10.72 6.81
CA ILE A 90 -8.53 -9.44 7.44
C ILE A 90 -8.05 -8.29 6.57
N ARG A 91 -8.79 -7.18 6.59
CA ARG A 91 -8.31 -5.91 6.03
C ARG A 91 -7.86 -5.01 7.17
N VAL A 92 -6.66 -4.45 7.07
CA VAL A 92 -6.10 -3.50 8.02
C VAL A 92 -5.81 -2.19 7.28
N TYR A 93 -6.28 -1.07 7.81
CA TYR A 93 -6.26 0.22 7.09
C TYR A 93 -5.01 1.06 7.41
N ALA A 94 -4.34 0.78 8.52
CA ALA A 94 -3.11 1.48 8.89
C ALA A 94 -2.17 0.56 9.68
N VAL A 95 -1.01 0.26 9.09
CA VAL A 95 0.10 -0.45 9.73
C VAL A 95 1.15 0.57 10.14
N ASP A 96 1.71 0.45 11.34
CA ASP A 96 2.87 1.22 11.78
C ASP A 96 4.15 0.44 11.43
N PRO A 97 4.91 0.84 10.40
CA PRO A 97 6.08 0.11 9.95
C PRO A 97 7.27 0.18 10.93
N THR A 98 7.16 0.93 12.03
CA THR A 98 8.22 1.01 13.06
C THR A 98 8.07 -0.03 14.17
N GLN A 99 6.92 -0.69 14.24
CA GLN A 99 6.59 -1.67 15.27
C GLN A 99 6.89 -3.11 14.82
N ASN A 100 6.93 -4.05 15.76
CA ASN A 100 7.05 -5.48 15.47
C ASN A 100 5.67 -6.11 15.31
N HIS A 101 5.47 -6.90 14.24
CA HIS A 101 4.21 -7.60 13.94
C HIS A 101 4.32 -9.12 13.98
N ASP A 102 5.49 -9.67 14.33
CA ASP A 102 5.81 -11.10 14.23
C ASP A 102 4.79 -11.94 14.99
N ASP A 103 4.55 -11.58 16.26
CA ASP A 103 3.68 -12.35 17.15
C ASP A 103 2.24 -12.42 16.64
N CYS A 104 1.74 -11.32 16.07
CA CYS A 104 0.37 -11.26 15.59
C CYS A 104 0.24 -11.92 14.23
N MET A 105 1.14 -11.62 13.30
CA MET A 105 1.15 -12.20 11.96
C MET A 105 1.32 -13.72 12.00
N ASN A 106 2.18 -14.24 12.89
CA ASN A 106 2.34 -15.67 13.12
C ASN A 106 1.08 -16.31 13.73
N ALA A 107 0.41 -15.62 14.68
CA ALA A 107 -0.84 -16.12 15.25
C ALA A 107 -1.98 -16.16 14.21
N LEU A 108 -2.07 -15.14 13.35
CA LEU A 108 -3.00 -15.10 12.22
C LEU A 108 -2.68 -16.22 11.21
N ALA A 109 -1.42 -16.39 10.85
CA ALA A 109 -0.97 -17.46 9.96
C ALA A 109 -1.30 -18.85 10.52
N ALA A 110 -1.05 -19.09 11.82
CA ALA A 110 -1.43 -20.34 12.48
C ALA A 110 -2.95 -20.61 12.47
N ALA A 111 -3.77 -19.56 12.41
CA ALA A 111 -5.22 -19.65 12.25
C ALA A 111 -5.67 -19.71 10.77
N GLY A 112 -4.75 -19.67 9.81
CA GLY A 112 -5.06 -19.63 8.38
C GLY A 112 -5.64 -18.31 7.88
N ILE A 113 -5.34 -17.20 8.58
CA ILE A 113 -5.83 -15.86 8.28
C ILE A 113 -4.74 -15.06 7.56
N TYR A 114 -5.11 -14.54 6.39
CA TYR A 114 -4.31 -13.65 5.56
C TYR A 114 -4.64 -12.18 5.82
N VAL A 115 -3.75 -11.27 5.42
CA VAL A 115 -3.90 -9.83 5.62
C VAL A 115 -3.85 -9.10 4.28
N VAL A 116 -4.87 -8.30 3.98
CA VAL A 116 -4.80 -7.24 2.98
C VAL A 116 -4.55 -5.93 3.73
N ALA A 117 -3.45 -5.24 3.41
CA ALA A 117 -3.06 -4.03 4.12
C ALA A 117 -3.15 -2.81 3.20
N ASP A 118 -3.79 -1.74 3.67
CA ASP A 118 -3.69 -0.44 3.03
C ASP A 118 -2.29 0.16 3.31
N LEU A 119 -1.66 0.75 2.28
CA LEU A 119 -0.30 1.31 2.39
C LEU A 119 -0.28 2.70 3.03
N SER A 120 -1.38 3.44 2.87
CA SER A 120 -1.56 4.76 3.45
C SER A 120 -1.86 4.71 4.95
N GLN A 121 -1.90 5.89 5.55
CA GLN A 121 -2.56 6.15 6.84
C GLN A 121 -3.29 7.51 6.77
N PRO A 122 -4.14 7.88 7.74
CA PRO A 122 -4.94 9.11 7.67
C PRO A 122 -4.16 10.38 7.28
N ASN A 123 -2.97 10.59 7.83
CA ASN A 123 -2.13 11.77 7.54
C ASN A 123 -1.13 11.60 6.39
N GLU A 124 -0.93 10.37 5.89
CA GLU A 124 -0.02 10.08 4.79
C GLU A 124 -0.78 9.27 3.73
N SER A 125 -1.66 9.97 3.04
CA SER A 125 -2.49 9.47 1.96
C SER A 125 -2.54 10.47 0.80
N ILE A 126 -2.94 10.02 -0.39
CA ILE A 126 -3.18 10.92 -1.51
C ILE A 126 -4.44 11.74 -1.18
N ASN A 127 -4.25 13.05 -1.00
CA ASN A 127 -5.36 13.96 -0.75
C ASN A 127 -6.20 14.13 -2.03
N ARG A 128 -7.45 13.67 -2.02
CA ARG A 128 -8.34 13.74 -3.19
C ARG A 128 -8.57 15.15 -3.74
N ASN A 129 -8.52 16.17 -2.88
CA ASN A 129 -8.81 17.56 -3.25
C ASN A 129 -7.56 18.33 -3.74
N ASP A 130 -6.37 17.83 -3.41
CA ASP A 130 -5.10 18.32 -3.94
C ASP A 130 -4.15 17.13 -4.14
N PRO A 131 -4.40 16.30 -5.17
CA PRO A 131 -3.75 15.01 -5.28
C PRO A 131 -2.28 15.15 -5.69
N GLN A 132 -1.44 14.44 -4.96
CA GLN A 132 0.01 14.39 -5.16
C GLN A 132 0.50 12.97 -4.93
N TRP A 133 1.53 12.58 -5.67
CA TRP A 133 2.31 11.38 -5.40
C TRP A 133 3.74 11.81 -5.14
N THR A 134 4.15 11.80 -3.87
CA THR A 134 5.38 12.43 -3.40
C THR A 134 6.39 11.41 -2.91
N THR A 135 7.64 11.84 -2.73
CA THR A 135 8.69 11.02 -2.11
C THR A 135 8.36 10.60 -0.68
N THR A 136 7.64 11.43 0.07
CA THR A 136 7.13 11.09 1.41
C THR A 136 6.10 9.97 1.35
N LEU A 137 5.11 10.07 0.45
CA LEU A 137 4.10 9.02 0.28
C LEU A 137 4.70 7.71 -0.22
N LEU A 138 5.63 7.78 -1.19
CA LEU A 138 6.37 6.60 -1.62
C LEU A 138 7.11 5.97 -0.43
N LYS A 139 7.84 6.76 0.37
CA LYS A 139 8.56 6.25 1.54
C LYS A 139 7.61 5.52 2.49
N ARG A 140 6.48 6.15 2.85
CA ARG A 140 5.44 5.54 3.67
C ARG A 140 5.00 4.19 3.12
N TYR A 141 4.70 4.11 1.82
CA TYR A 141 4.22 2.89 1.18
C TYR A 141 5.31 1.82 1.20
N THR A 142 6.56 2.18 0.89
CA THR A 142 7.68 1.23 0.88
C THR A 142 8.06 0.74 2.26
N ASP A 143 7.91 1.56 3.30
CA ASP A 143 8.16 1.15 4.69
C ASP A 143 7.15 0.07 5.12
N VAL A 144 5.86 0.25 4.80
CA VAL A 144 4.81 -0.78 5.06
C VAL A 144 5.09 -2.06 4.26
N VAL A 145 5.48 -1.94 2.98
CA VAL A 145 5.87 -3.09 2.16
C VAL A 145 7.05 -3.84 2.76
N ASP A 146 8.10 -3.14 3.20
CA ASP A 146 9.32 -3.78 3.73
C ASP A 146 9.03 -4.65 4.96
N VAL A 147 8.12 -4.22 5.82
CA VAL A 147 7.71 -5.01 7.00
C VAL A 147 6.78 -6.14 6.60
N MET A 148 5.71 -5.83 5.86
CA MET A 148 4.63 -6.79 5.60
C MET A 148 5.01 -7.87 4.57
N ALA A 149 5.93 -7.58 3.65
CA ALA A 149 6.34 -8.53 2.61
C ALA A 149 7.08 -9.76 3.16
N THR A 150 7.59 -9.69 4.40
CA THR A 150 8.27 -10.79 5.08
C THR A 150 7.33 -11.93 5.47
N TYR A 151 6.03 -11.66 5.65
CA TYR A 151 5.04 -12.65 6.04
C TYR A 151 4.36 -13.30 4.85
N THR A 152 4.28 -14.64 4.83
CA THR A 152 3.63 -15.37 3.74
C THR A 152 2.11 -15.17 3.70
N ASN A 153 1.49 -14.82 4.83
CA ASN A 153 0.07 -14.52 4.94
C ASN A 153 -0.31 -13.08 4.55
N THR A 154 0.61 -12.24 4.06
CA THR A 154 0.27 -10.95 3.43
C THR A 154 -0.36 -11.16 2.05
N LEU A 155 -1.68 -11.09 1.93
CA LEU A 155 -2.37 -11.37 0.66
C LEU A 155 -2.04 -10.33 -0.42
N GLY A 156 -2.07 -9.05 -0.05
CA GLY A 156 -1.99 -7.95 -1.00
C GLY A 156 -1.97 -6.59 -0.32
N PHE A 157 -1.73 -5.55 -1.12
CA PHE A 157 -1.72 -4.17 -0.68
C PHE A 157 -2.75 -3.31 -1.40
N PHE A 158 -3.44 -2.41 -0.70
CA PHE A 158 -4.19 -1.33 -1.34
C PHE A 158 -3.33 -0.07 -1.44
N ALA A 159 -3.13 0.44 -2.65
CA ALA A 159 -2.41 1.69 -2.91
C ALA A 159 -3.31 2.94 -2.80
N GLY A 160 -4.57 2.75 -2.43
CA GLY A 160 -5.55 3.81 -2.22
C GLY A 160 -6.90 3.23 -1.86
N ASN A 161 -7.68 4.00 -1.11
CA ASN A 161 -9.04 3.66 -0.70
C ASN A 161 -9.94 4.88 -0.93
N GLU A 162 -10.86 4.77 -1.90
CA GLU A 162 -11.83 5.82 -2.23
C GLU A 162 -11.17 7.21 -2.40
N VAL A 163 -10.02 7.26 -3.07
CA VAL A 163 -9.32 8.53 -3.28
C VAL A 163 -10.16 9.40 -4.19
N SER A 164 -10.37 8.96 -5.44
CA SER A 164 -11.48 9.49 -6.23
C SER A 164 -12.77 8.85 -5.72
N ASN A 165 -13.73 9.66 -5.30
CA ASN A 165 -14.99 9.20 -4.74
C ASN A 165 -16.21 9.97 -5.26
N GLU A 166 -16.00 11.04 -6.02
CA GLU A 166 -17.07 11.81 -6.65
C GLU A 166 -16.55 12.48 -7.96
N LEU A 167 -17.46 13.06 -8.74
CA LEU A 167 -17.16 13.65 -10.06
C LEU A 167 -16.00 14.66 -10.07
N ASN A 168 -15.90 15.49 -9.03
CA ASN A 168 -14.98 16.63 -8.99
C ASN A 168 -13.51 16.24 -8.74
N ASN A 169 -13.22 14.98 -8.37
CA ASN A 169 -11.90 14.55 -7.90
C ASN A 169 -11.35 13.31 -8.63
N THR A 170 -11.91 12.98 -9.80
CA THR A 170 -11.44 11.87 -10.65
C THR A 170 -9.97 12.00 -11.08
N VAL A 171 -9.43 13.22 -11.13
CA VAL A 171 -8.01 13.50 -11.38
C VAL A 171 -7.05 12.84 -10.39
N ALA A 172 -7.52 12.58 -9.15
CA ALA A 172 -6.70 11.93 -8.13
C ALA A 172 -6.31 10.49 -8.51
N SER A 173 -7.11 9.82 -9.35
CA SER A 173 -6.85 8.46 -9.83
C SER A 173 -5.53 8.32 -10.58
N ALA A 174 -5.06 9.36 -11.27
CA ALA A 174 -3.75 9.35 -11.94
C ALA A 174 -2.58 9.17 -10.95
N PHE A 175 -2.69 9.78 -9.77
CA PHE A 175 -1.69 9.67 -8.71
C PHE A 175 -1.75 8.32 -8.01
N VAL A 176 -2.93 7.73 -7.87
CA VAL A 176 -3.08 6.36 -7.38
C VAL A 176 -2.45 5.35 -8.35
N LYS A 177 -2.65 5.47 -9.68
CA LYS A 177 -1.95 4.60 -10.64
C LYS A 177 -0.43 4.77 -10.61
N ALA A 178 0.07 5.98 -10.37
CA ALA A 178 1.50 6.19 -10.14
C ALA A 178 1.98 5.49 -8.84
N ALA A 179 1.19 5.54 -7.78
CA ALA A 179 1.47 4.82 -6.53
C ALA A 179 1.50 3.30 -6.73
N VAL A 180 0.54 2.74 -7.47
CA VAL A 180 0.53 1.33 -7.88
C VAL A 180 1.81 0.98 -8.63
N ARG A 181 2.14 1.76 -9.67
CA ARG A 181 3.36 1.57 -10.48
C ARG A 181 4.62 1.53 -9.64
N ASP A 182 4.81 2.54 -8.80
CA ASP A 182 6.04 2.72 -8.05
C ASP A 182 6.16 1.68 -6.93
N THR A 183 5.05 1.31 -6.28
CA THR A 183 5.02 0.24 -5.26
C THR A 183 5.37 -1.11 -5.88
N LYS A 184 4.78 -1.47 -7.02
CA LYS A 184 5.09 -2.73 -7.74
C LYS A 184 6.54 -2.77 -8.19
N ALA A 185 7.06 -1.66 -8.70
CA ALA A 185 8.48 -1.54 -9.07
C ALA A 185 9.39 -1.72 -7.85
N TYR A 186 9.02 -1.16 -6.69
CA TYR A 186 9.78 -1.31 -5.45
C TYR A 186 9.80 -2.77 -4.96
N ILE A 187 8.64 -3.43 -4.86
CA ILE A 187 8.52 -4.85 -4.48
C ILE A 187 9.45 -5.71 -5.36
N LYS A 188 9.42 -5.49 -6.68
CA LYS A 188 10.29 -6.20 -7.63
C LYS A 188 11.77 -5.89 -7.39
N SER A 189 12.13 -4.63 -7.14
CA SER A 189 13.53 -4.22 -6.93
C SER A 189 14.16 -4.82 -5.67
N LYS A 190 13.35 -5.10 -4.65
CA LYS A 190 13.77 -5.71 -3.38
C LYS A 190 13.84 -7.24 -3.45
N ASN A 191 13.47 -7.83 -4.59
CA ASN A 191 13.37 -9.28 -4.77
C ASN A 191 12.46 -9.95 -3.72
N TYR A 192 11.42 -9.24 -3.29
CA TYR A 192 10.36 -9.84 -2.47
C TYR A 192 9.55 -10.84 -3.30
N ARG A 193 8.81 -11.73 -2.62
CA ARG A 193 7.80 -12.52 -3.33
C ARG A 193 6.84 -11.58 -4.05
N THR A 194 6.24 -12.06 -5.12
CA THR A 194 5.16 -11.31 -5.77
C THR A 194 3.99 -11.15 -4.80
N ILE A 195 3.64 -9.92 -4.50
CA ILE A 195 2.46 -9.51 -3.71
C ILE A 195 1.71 -8.51 -4.58
N GLY A 196 0.40 -8.72 -4.76
CA GLY A 196 -0.40 -7.84 -5.60
C GLY A 196 -0.58 -6.46 -4.97
N VAL A 197 -0.64 -5.42 -5.81
CA VAL A 197 -1.02 -4.06 -5.41
C VAL A 197 -2.31 -3.68 -6.13
N GLY A 198 -3.38 -3.54 -5.36
CA GLY A 198 -4.71 -3.20 -5.84
C GLY A 198 -5.20 -1.82 -5.41
N TYR A 199 -6.48 -1.58 -5.64
CA TYR A 199 -7.19 -0.36 -5.25
C TYR A 199 -8.55 -0.71 -4.63
N ALA A 200 -8.93 -0.02 -3.56
CA ALA A 200 -10.26 -0.10 -2.96
C ALA A 200 -11.08 1.14 -3.34
N THR A 201 -12.33 0.95 -3.76
CA THR A 201 -13.16 2.05 -4.28
C THR A 201 -14.56 2.07 -3.67
N ASN A 202 -15.22 3.22 -3.76
CA ASN A 202 -16.65 3.36 -3.46
C ASN A 202 -17.53 3.00 -4.68
N ASP A 203 -18.84 2.92 -4.45
CA ASP A 203 -19.88 2.62 -5.46
C ASP A 203 -20.61 3.90 -5.96
N ASP A 204 -19.87 4.97 -6.25
CA ASP A 204 -20.48 6.18 -6.84
C ASP A 204 -20.87 5.93 -8.30
N ALA A 205 -22.18 6.02 -8.58
CA ALA A 205 -22.74 5.68 -9.87
C ALA A 205 -22.27 6.58 -11.03
N ALA A 206 -21.82 7.80 -10.75
CA ALA A 206 -21.40 8.75 -11.77
C ALA A 206 -19.98 8.47 -12.29
N ILE A 207 -19.13 7.83 -11.48
CA ILE A 207 -17.73 7.58 -11.82
C ILE A 207 -17.31 6.10 -11.84
N ARG A 208 -18.07 5.17 -11.23
CA ARG A 208 -17.64 3.77 -11.04
C ARG A 208 -17.14 3.07 -12.30
N VAL A 209 -17.89 3.15 -13.41
CA VAL A 209 -17.52 2.48 -14.67
C VAL A 209 -16.20 3.04 -15.23
N ALA A 210 -16.00 4.35 -15.14
CA ALA A 210 -14.77 4.97 -15.60
C ALA A 210 -13.59 4.63 -14.68
N MET A 211 -13.80 4.54 -13.35
CA MET A 211 -12.76 4.09 -12.42
C MET A 211 -12.35 2.64 -12.69
N GLU A 212 -13.33 1.74 -12.83
CA GLU A 212 -13.11 0.32 -13.16
C GLU A 212 -12.21 0.18 -14.38
N GLN A 213 -12.57 0.87 -15.47
CA GLN A 213 -11.80 0.90 -16.71
C GLN A 213 -10.42 1.53 -16.52
N TYR A 214 -10.32 2.64 -15.79
CA TYR A 214 -9.09 3.40 -15.66
C TYR A 214 -8.00 2.64 -14.91
N PHE A 215 -8.35 2.01 -13.80
CA PHE A 215 -7.39 1.27 -12.97
C PHE A 215 -6.91 -0.01 -13.64
N ASP A 216 -7.73 -0.58 -14.54
CA ASP A 216 -7.36 -1.77 -15.28
C ASP A 216 -6.61 -1.51 -16.59
N CYS A 217 -6.88 -0.37 -17.25
CA CYS A 217 -6.32 -0.13 -18.57
C CYS A 217 -4.81 0.18 -18.58
N GLY A 218 -4.21 0.06 -19.76
CA GLY A 218 -2.84 0.54 -20.03
C GLY A 218 -1.75 -0.49 -19.67
N ASP A 219 -0.57 -0.02 -19.31
CA ASP A 219 0.56 -0.89 -18.95
C ASP A 219 0.29 -1.58 -17.60
N ARG A 220 0.46 -2.90 -17.57
CA ARG A 220 0.32 -3.73 -16.38
C ARG A 220 1.29 -3.38 -15.27
N ALA A 221 2.40 -2.71 -15.57
CA ALA A 221 3.26 -2.13 -14.54
C ALA A 221 2.51 -1.08 -13.69
N SER A 222 1.58 -0.32 -14.29
CA SER A 222 0.85 0.79 -13.65
C SER A 222 -0.62 0.50 -13.34
N ALA A 223 -1.16 -0.54 -13.95
CA ALA A 223 -2.51 -0.99 -13.70
C ALA A 223 -2.54 -1.96 -12.50
N ILE A 224 -3.67 -1.99 -11.80
CA ILE A 224 -3.82 -2.74 -10.54
C ILE A 224 -3.66 -4.25 -10.75
N ASP A 225 -3.36 -4.97 -9.66
CA ASP A 225 -3.32 -6.44 -9.64
C ASP A 225 -4.63 -7.06 -9.12
N PHE A 226 -5.46 -6.30 -8.41
CA PHE A 226 -6.80 -6.69 -7.98
C PHE A 226 -7.65 -5.47 -7.65
N TRP A 227 -8.97 -5.65 -7.69
CA TRP A 227 -9.97 -4.62 -7.46
C TRP A 227 -10.80 -4.91 -6.22
N GLY A 228 -10.82 -3.96 -5.29
CA GLY A 228 -11.62 -3.98 -4.08
C GLY A 228 -12.82 -3.05 -4.20
N TYR A 229 -14.03 -3.58 -4.01
CA TYR A 229 -15.26 -2.81 -4.10
C TYR A 229 -15.89 -2.63 -2.71
N ASN A 230 -16.00 -1.39 -2.21
CA ASN A 230 -16.73 -1.07 -1.00
C ASN A 230 -18.22 -0.89 -1.38
N ILE A 231 -19.02 -1.94 -1.16
CA ILE A 231 -20.39 -2.01 -1.66
C ILE A 231 -21.40 -2.31 -0.55
N TYR A 232 -22.36 -1.40 -0.39
CA TYR A 232 -23.35 -1.42 0.68
C TYR A 232 -24.80 -1.44 0.14
N SER A 233 -25.00 -1.83 -1.12
CA SER A 233 -26.31 -1.78 -1.79
C SER A 233 -27.28 -2.89 -1.36
N TRP A 234 -26.80 -3.94 -0.68
CA TRP A 234 -27.63 -5.00 -0.11
C TRP A 234 -27.93 -4.69 1.37
N CYS A 235 -29.16 -4.27 1.68
CA CYS A 235 -29.59 -3.96 3.05
C CYS A 235 -30.78 -4.82 3.48
N GLY A 236 -30.73 -5.38 4.69
CA GLY A 236 -31.81 -6.21 5.24
C GLY A 236 -32.12 -7.45 4.40
N ALA A 237 -33.40 -7.80 4.28
CA ALA A 237 -33.86 -8.95 3.49
C ALA A 237 -33.96 -8.61 1.99
N SER A 238 -32.83 -8.33 1.35
CA SER A 238 -32.74 -8.08 -0.10
C SER A 238 -32.48 -9.38 -0.89
N ASN A 239 -32.27 -9.26 -2.20
CA ASN A 239 -31.91 -10.35 -3.11
C ASN A 239 -30.93 -9.87 -4.20
N PHE A 240 -30.41 -10.82 -5.01
CA PHE A 240 -29.40 -10.57 -6.04
C PHE A 240 -29.77 -9.47 -7.05
N LYS A 241 -31.05 -9.35 -7.39
CA LYS A 241 -31.53 -8.35 -8.36
C LYS A 241 -31.77 -7.00 -7.69
N ASP A 242 -32.52 -6.97 -6.60
CA ASP A 242 -32.95 -5.72 -5.96
C ASP A 242 -31.80 -4.98 -5.27
N SER A 243 -30.77 -5.71 -4.80
CA SER A 243 -29.51 -5.12 -4.31
C SER A 243 -28.65 -4.51 -5.42
N GLY A 244 -28.94 -4.78 -6.69
CA GLY A 244 -28.08 -4.41 -7.81
C GLY A 244 -26.85 -5.30 -8.00
N TYR A 245 -26.63 -6.33 -7.17
CA TYR A 245 -25.49 -7.25 -7.31
C TYR A 245 -25.47 -7.98 -8.66
N GLN A 246 -26.64 -8.23 -9.26
CA GLN A 246 -26.75 -8.75 -10.62
C GLN A 246 -26.07 -7.84 -11.64
N VAL A 247 -26.32 -6.53 -11.55
CA VAL A 247 -25.75 -5.54 -12.49
C VAL A 247 -24.24 -5.46 -12.29
N ARG A 248 -23.78 -5.38 -11.04
CA ARG A 248 -22.35 -5.38 -10.71
C ARG A 248 -21.66 -6.64 -11.22
N THR A 249 -22.27 -7.81 -11.06
CA THR A 249 -21.68 -9.08 -11.52
C THR A 249 -21.54 -9.15 -13.03
N GLU A 250 -22.51 -8.63 -13.79
CA GLU A 250 -22.40 -8.58 -15.25
C GLU A 250 -21.35 -7.56 -15.71
N GLU A 251 -21.21 -6.42 -15.03
CA GLU A 251 -20.18 -5.41 -15.31
C GLU A 251 -18.76 -5.99 -15.17
N PHE A 252 -18.49 -6.73 -14.10
CA PHE A 252 -17.16 -7.31 -13.84
C PHE A 252 -16.88 -8.63 -14.56
N LYS A 253 -17.83 -9.16 -15.32
CA LYS A 253 -17.72 -10.48 -15.97
C LYS A 253 -16.52 -10.61 -16.90
N ASN A 254 -16.09 -9.51 -17.52
CA ASN A 254 -14.96 -9.47 -18.46
C ASN A 254 -13.73 -8.73 -17.89
N TYR A 255 -13.74 -8.34 -16.61
CA TYR A 255 -12.60 -7.68 -15.97
C TYR A 255 -11.41 -8.64 -15.91
N ASP A 256 -10.16 -8.17 -16.06
CA ASP A 256 -9.01 -9.07 -16.26
C ASP A 256 -8.19 -9.38 -14.99
N VAL A 257 -8.48 -8.71 -13.88
CA VAL A 257 -7.90 -8.96 -12.55
C VAL A 257 -8.94 -9.46 -11.54
N PRO A 258 -8.54 -10.08 -10.41
CA PRO A 258 -9.47 -10.51 -9.39
C PRO A 258 -10.25 -9.35 -8.81
N VAL A 259 -11.56 -9.55 -8.64
CA VAL A 259 -12.46 -8.58 -7.99
C VAL A 259 -13.09 -9.19 -6.74
N PHE A 260 -13.22 -8.41 -5.68
CA PHE A 260 -13.87 -8.83 -4.44
C PHE A 260 -14.50 -7.62 -3.73
N PHE A 261 -15.41 -7.89 -2.79
CA PHE A 261 -15.94 -6.82 -1.96
C PHE A 261 -14.91 -6.47 -0.88
N ALA A 262 -14.24 -5.32 -1.01
CA ALA A 262 -13.28 -4.85 -0.02
C ALA A 262 -13.98 -4.40 1.27
N GLU A 263 -15.26 -4.03 1.16
CA GLU A 263 -16.19 -3.84 2.27
C GLU A 263 -17.61 -4.23 1.83
N TYR A 264 -18.36 -4.91 2.70
CA TYR A 264 -19.81 -5.09 2.57
C TYR A 264 -20.47 -5.22 3.95
N GLY A 265 -21.81 -5.17 3.97
CA GLY A 265 -22.62 -5.35 5.18
C GLY A 265 -23.35 -4.08 5.60
N CYS A 266 -24.25 -3.59 4.74
CA CYS A 266 -25.10 -2.41 4.98
C CYS A 266 -25.80 -2.49 6.34
N ASN A 267 -25.70 -1.43 7.16
CA ASN A 267 -26.33 -1.37 8.47
C ASN A 267 -27.61 -0.50 8.54
N ASN A 268 -28.20 -0.12 7.39
CA ASN A 268 -29.48 0.63 7.37
C ASN A 268 -30.64 -0.14 8.04
N VAL A 269 -30.56 -1.47 8.10
CA VAL A 269 -31.48 -2.34 8.84
C VAL A 269 -30.67 -3.18 9.80
N ARG A 270 -30.92 -3.05 11.10
CA ARG A 270 -30.24 -3.81 12.18
C ARG A 270 -31.23 -4.66 12.98
N PRO A 271 -30.81 -5.83 13.51
CA PRO A 271 -29.51 -6.46 13.29
C PRO A 271 -29.33 -6.89 11.83
N ARG A 272 -28.10 -6.82 11.31
CA ARG A 272 -27.80 -7.19 9.93
C ARG A 272 -28.02 -8.69 9.74
N LEU A 273 -28.71 -9.05 8.66
CA LEU A 273 -29.05 -10.45 8.38
C LEU A 273 -27.93 -11.18 7.62
N PHE A 274 -27.06 -10.45 6.92
CA PHE A 274 -25.97 -10.97 6.09
C PHE A 274 -26.41 -11.96 4.99
N THR A 275 -27.64 -11.83 4.48
CA THR A 275 -28.15 -12.72 3.41
C THR A 275 -27.41 -12.54 2.08
N GLU A 276 -26.68 -11.43 1.90
CA GLU A 276 -25.75 -11.22 0.79
C GLU A 276 -24.62 -12.26 0.73
N VAL A 277 -24.27 -12.90 1.85
CA VAL A 277 -23.27 -13.97 1.90
C VAL A 277 -23.69 -15.15 1.04
N GLU A 278 -24.97 -15.53 1.05
CA GLU A 278 -25.49 -16.62 0.22
C GLU A 278 -25.30 -16.32 -1.28
N ALA A 279 -25.58 -15.09 -1.70
CA ALA A 279 -25.38 -14.66 -3.08
C ALA A 279 -23.88 -14.63 -3.45
N LEU A 280 -23.05 -14.00 -2.62
CA LEU A 280 -21.63 -13.77 -2.89
C LEU A 280 -20.83 -15.07 -3.06
N TYR A 281 -21.13 -16.09 -2.25
CA TYR A 281 -20.47 -17.40 -2.33
C TYR A 281 -21.30 -18.45 -3.10
N GLY A 282 -22.40 -18.03 -3.73
CA GLY A 282 -23.25 -18.86 -4.56
C GLY A 282 -22.82 -18.90 -6.02
N SER A 283 -23.49 -19.74 -6.82
CA SER A 283 -23.20 -19.90 -8.26
C SER A 283 -23.46 -18.65 -9.10
N GLN A 284 -24.23 -17.70 -8.58
CA GLN A 284 -24.51 -16.44 -9.29
C GLN A 284 -23.30 -15.51 -9.33
N MET A 285 -22.36 -15.62 -8.38
CA MET A 285 -21.30 -14.64 -8.19
C MET A 285 -19.88 -15.23 -8.21
N THR A 286 -19.70 -16.49 -7.82
CA THR A 286 -18.37 -17.11 -7.64
C THR A 286 -17.53 -17.28 -8.91
N ASP A 287 -18.15 -17.20 -10.09
CA ASP A 287 -17.42 -17.16 -11.36
C ASP A 287 -16.66 -15.83 -11.55
N VAL A 288 -17.19 -14.74 -11.00
CA VAL A 288 -16.68 -13.36 -11.15
C VAL A 288 -15.97 -12.89 -9.87
N TRP A 289 -16.63 -13.01 -8.73
CA TRP A 289 -16.19 -12.46 -7.45
C TRP A 289 -15.34 -13.45 -6.66
N SER A 290 -14.25 -12.97 -6.09
CA SER A 290 -13.33 -13.72 -5.24
C SER A 290 -13.74 -13.71 -3.76
N GLY A 291 -15.01 -13.45 -3.45
CA GLY A 291 -15.53 -13.32 -2.08
C GLY A 291 -15.53 -11.87 -1.59
N GLY A 292 -15.40 -11.66 -0.28
CA GLY A 292 -15.49 -10.31 0.28
C GLY A 292 -15.12 -10.19 1.76
N ILE A 293 -15.07 -8.95 2.22
CA ILE A 293 -14.66 -8.55 3.57
C ILE A 293 -15.81 -7.77 4.24
N VAL A 294 -16.34 -8.30 5.35
CA VAL A 294 -17.38 -7.63 6.14
C VAL A 294 -16.79 -6.40 6.84
N TYR A 295 -17.47 -5.26 6.76
CA TYR A 295 -17.17 -4.09 7.56
C TYR A 295 -18.07 -4.06 8.81
N MET A 296 -17.58 -4.17 10.05
CA MET A 296 -16.20 -4.40 10.50
C MET A 296 -16.21 -5.21 11.82
N TYR A 297 -15.05 -5.60 12.34
CA TYR A 297 -14.96 -6.42 13.57
C TYR A 297 -15.43 -5.65 14.80
N PHE A 298 -14.87 -4.45 15.04
CA PHE A 298 -15.09 -3.66 16.24
C PHE A 298 -16.33 -2.77 16.14
N GLU A 299 -17.20 -2.81 17.16
CA GLU A 299 -18.33 -1.89 17.31
C GLU A 299 -17.82 -0.52 17.76
N GLU A 300 -18.14 0.48 16.95
CA GLU A 300 -17.87 1.88 17.21
C GLU A 300 -19.16 2.70 17.11
N ALA A 301 -19.06 4.03 17.22
CA ALA A 301 -20.21 4.93 17.08
C ALA A 301 -20.90 4.83 15.70
N ASN A 302 -20.26 4.20 14.72
CA ASN A 302 -20.77 3.98 13.38
C ASN A 302 -21.70 2.75 13.25
N GLU A 303 -21.85 1.95 14.31
CA GLU A 303 -22.79 0.83 14.38
C GLU A 303 -22.55 -0.30 13.35
N TYR A 304 -21.28 -0.53 12.97
CA TYR A 304 -20.88 -1.57 12.00
C TYR A 304 -20.20 -2.79 12.60
N GLY A 305 -19.96 -2.81 13.90
CA GLY A 305 -19.20 -3.87 14.55
C GLY A 305 -19.93 -5.19 14.71
N LEU A 306 -19.14 -6.24 14.87
CA LEU A 306 -19.60 -7.57 15.26
C LEU A 306 -19.38 -7.81 16.76
N VAL A 307 -18.40 -7.13 17.35
CA VAL A 307 -18.06 -7.28 18.75
C VAL A 307 -17.76 -5.94 19.43
N SER A 308 -18.05 -5.85 20.73
CA SER A 308 -17.55 -4.78 21.60
C SER A 308 -16.49 -5.33 22.54
N ILE A 309 -15.49 -4.51 22.87
CA ILE A 309 -14.42 -4.87 23.81
C ILE A 309 -14.63 -4.13 25.13
N SER A 310 -14.76 -4.87 26.24
CA SER A 310 -14.86 -4.29 27.58
C SER A 310 -13.97 -5.07 28.55
N ASN A 311 -13.11 -4.36 29.30
CA ASN A 311 -12.14 -4.97 30.24
C ASN A 311 -11.31 -6.10 29.59
N ASN A 312 -10.84 -5.86 28.36
CA ASN A 312 -10.09 -6.84 27.55
C ASN A 312 -10.87 -8.16 27.27
N LYS A 313 -12.20 -8.12 27.32
CA LYS A 313 -13.08 -9.24 26.97
C LYS A 313 -13.96 -8.86 25.79
N VAL A 314 -14.08 -9.81 24.86
CA VAL A 314 -14.92 -9.69 23.67
C VAL A 314 -16.38 -9.99 24.04
N GLN A 315 -17.30 -9.13 23.62
CA GLN A 315 -18.74 -9.33 23.71
C GLN A 315 -19.32 -9.32 22.28
N THR A 316 -19.81 -10.49 21.83
CA THR A 316 -20.43 -10.63 20.52
C THR A 316 -21.85 -10.07 20.51
N ASN A 317 -22.26 -9.44 19.42
CA ASN A 317 -23.63 -8.93 19.25
C ASN A 317 -24.50 -9.83 18.34
N ALA A 318 -25.70 -9.37 17.99
CA ALA A 318 -26.60 -10.11 17.11
C ALA A 318 -26.07 -10.24 15.67
N ASP A 319 -25.34 -9.23 15.18
CA ASP A 319 -24.71 -9.25 13.86
C ASP A 319 -23.65 -10.35 13.77
N PHE A 320 -22.82 -10.54 14.81
CA PHE A 320 -21.87 -11.66 14.88
C PHE A 320 -22.59 -13.01 14.74
N SER A 321 -23.71 -13.18 15.46
CA SER A 321 -24.48 -14.42 15.43
C SER A 321 -25.12 -14.68 14.07
N ASN A 322 -25.59 -13.63 13.39
CA ASN A 322 -26.16 -13.74 12.04
C ASN A 322 -25.09 -14.03 10.99
N LEU A 323 -23.96 -13.30 11.02
CA LEU A 323 -22.85 -13.56 10.12
C LEU A 323 -22.29 -14.98 10.30
N SER A 324 -22.08 -15.42 11.55
CA SER A 324 -21.60 -16.78 11.84
C SER A 324 -22.49 -17.86 11.22
N LYS A 325 -23.82 -17.67 11.26
CA LYS A 325 -24.78 -18.59 10.64
C LYS A 325 -24.72 -18.57 9.11
N GLU A 326 -24.66 -17.39 8.49
CA GLU A 326 -24.65 -17.28 7.03
C GLU A 326 -23.30 -17.72 6.44
N ILE A 327 -22.18 -17.31 7.03
CA ILE A 327 -20.84 -17.66 6.57
C ILE A 327 -20.53 -19.16 6.76
N ALA A 328 -21.20 -19.85 7.69
CA ALA A 328 -21.12 -21.30 7.80
C ALA A 328 -21.64 -22.02 6.55
N LYS A 329 -22.58 -21.42 5.82
CA LYS A 329 -23.14 -21.98 4.57
C LYS A 329 -22.25 -21.70 3.35
N ALA A 330 -21.37 -20.70 3.42
CA ALA A 330 -20.47 -20.32 2.33
C ALA A 330 -19.50 -21.47 2.00
N THR A 331 -19.78 -22.16 0.89
CA THR A 331 -19.03 -23.32 0.39
C THR A 331 -18.81 -23.20 -1.13
N PRO A 332 -18.15 -22.11 -1.58
CA PRO A 332 -17.97 -21.86 -3.01
C PRO A 332 -17.15 -22.97 -3.66
N THR A 333 -17.56 -23.40 -4.86
CA THR A 333 -16.80 -24.34 -5.67
C THR A 333 -15.86 -23.57 -6.59
N GLY A 334 -14.56 -23.70 -6.36
CA GLY A 334 -13.54 -23.06 -7.17
C GLY A 334 -12.99 -23.95 -8.29
N VAL A 335 -12.05 -23.39 -9.05
CA VAL A 335 -11.25 -24.12 -10.05
C VAL A 335 -9.84 -24.43 -9.52
N GLN A 336 -9.16 -25.40 -10.14
CA GLN A 336 -7.73 -25.61 -9.93
C GLN A 336 -6.93 -24.73 -10.90
N SER A 337 -5.86 -24.09 -10.41
CA SER A 337 -4.99 -23.22 -11.22
C SER A 337 -4.43 -23.92 -12.47
N SER A 338 -4.13 -25.22 -12.38
CA SER A 338 -3.68 -26.03 -13.52
C SER A 338 -4.71 -26.17 -14.65
N ASN A 339 -6.00 -26.03 -14.32
CA ASN A 339 -7.12 -26.12 -15.25
C ASN A 339 -7.66 -24.74 -15.64
N TYR A 340 -7.25 -23.68 -14.93
CA TYR A 340 -7.69 -22.33 -15.17
C TYR A 340 -6.88 -21.69 -16.30
N LYS A 341 -7.59 -21.24 -17.34
CA LYS A 341 -7.00 -20.57 -18.51
C LYS A 341 -7.55 -19.14 -18.58
N PRO A 342 -6.85 -18.14 -18.04
CA PRO A 342 -7.24 -16.75 -18.17
C PRO A 342 -7.38 -16.37 -19.65
N SER A 343 -8.50 -15.73 -20.00
CA SER A 343 -8.75 -15.24 -21.36
C SER A 343 -9.19 -13.78 -21.41
N HIS A 344 -9.40 -13.14 -20.26
CA HIS A 344 -9.79 -11.74 -20.19
C HIS A 344 -8.58 -10.86 -20.49
N THR A 345 -8.88 -9.66 -21.00
CA THR A 345 -7.87 -8.67 -21.39
C THR A 345 -8.24 -7.35 -20.77
N ALA A 346 -7.21 -6.56 -20.43
CA ALA A 346 -7.35 -5.24 -19.84
C ALA A 346 -8.41 -4.39 -20.53
N ALA A 347 -9.17 -3.65 -19.72
CA ALA A 347 -10.14 -2.69 -20.20
C ALA A 347 -9.49 -1.61 -21.09
N SER A 348 -10.28 -1.04 -21.99
CA SER A 348 -9.89 0.21 -22.66
C SER A 348 -9.95 1.37 -21.67
N CYS A 349 -8.99 2.29 -21.74
CA CYS A 349 -9.00 3.46 -20.87
C CYS A 349 -10.23 4.34 -21.16
N PRO A 350 -10.87 4.92 -20.12
CA PRO A 350 -11.99 5.83 -20.31
C PRO A 350 -11.53 7.08 -21.06
N SER A 351 -12.40 7.60 -21.91
CA SER A 351 -12.20 8.90 -22.55
C SER A 351 -12.46 10.03 -21.56
N LEU A 352 -11.79 11.18 -21.74
CA LEU A 352 -12.11 12.37 -20.98
C LEU A 352 -13.55 12.83 -21.28
N GLY A 353 -14.24 13.33 -20.27
CA GLY A 353 -15.62 13.78 -20.39
C GLY A 353 -16.18 14.31 -19.08
N SER A 354 -17.49 14.53 -19.02
CA SER A 354 -18.17 15.06 -17.84
C SER A 354 -18.01 14.19 -16.59
N SER A 355 -17.85 12.88 -16.76
CA SER A 355 -17.66 11.91 -15.68
C SER A 355 -16.21 11.53 -15.39
N TRP A 356 -15.25 11.92 -16.23
CA TRP A 356 -13.86 11.48 -16.11
C TRP A 356 -12.86 12.52 -16.61
N ASN A 357 -11.95 12.96 -15.72
CA ASN A 357 -11.02 14.05 -16.02
C ASN A 357 -9.54 13.68 -15.89
N ALA A 358 -9.20 12.39 -15.69
CA ALA A 358 -7.81 11.92 -15.62
C ALA A 358 -7.39 11.27 -16.94
N VAL A 359 -6.34 11.78 -17.59
CA VAL A 359 -5.72 11.04 -18.70
C VAL A 359 -5.07 9.77 -18.18
N ALA A 360 -5.09 8.70 -18.99
CA ALA A 360 -4.48 7.44 -18.59
C ALA A 360 -2.96 7.41 -18.76
N THR A 361 -2.43 8.24 -19.65
CA THR A 361 -0.99 8.35 -19.93
C THR A 361 -0.66 9.75 -20.48
N PRO A 362 0.52 10.33 -20.16
CA PRO A 362 1.45 9.83 -19.15
C PRO A 362 0.83 9.91 -17.74
N LEU A 363 1.39 9.16 -16.79
CA LEU A 363 1.10 9.26 -15.36
C LEU A 363 2.10 10.22 -14.69
N PRO A 364 1.86 10.67 -13.44
CA PRO A 364 2.87 11.37 -12.66
C PRO A 364 4.24 10.65 -12.69
N PRO A 365 5.37 11.39 -12.75
CA PRO A 365 6.71 10.82 -12.75
C PRO A 365 6.94 9.91 -11.54
N VAL A 366 7.98 9.08 -11.61
CA VAL A 366 8.34 8.23 -10.49
C VAL A 366 8.74 9.09 -9.30
N ALA A 367 8.17 8.80 -8.13
CA ALA A 367 8.61 9.43 -6.88
C ALA A 367 10.09 9.08 -6.62
N ASN A 368 10.98 10.09 -6.71
CA ASN A 368 12.42 9.85 -6.67
C ASN A 368 13.15 10.91 -5.82
N ALA A 369 13.49 10.54 -4.59
CA ALA A 369 14.19 11.41 -3.65
C ALA A 369 15.60 11.81 -4.14
N ALA A 370 16.29 10.94 -4.88
CA ALA A 370 17.58 11.28 -5.47
C ALA A 370 17.41 12.36 -6.55
N ALA A 371 16.37 12.31 -7.37
CA ALA A 371 16.09 13.36 -8.36
C ALA A 371 15.83 14.72 -7.69
N CYS A 372 15.08 14.74 -6.58
CA CYS A 372 14.84 15.93 -5.78
C CYS A 372 16.13 16.50 -5.18
N ALA A 373 16.96 15.65 -4.56
CA ALA A 373 18.25 16.06 -4.00
C ALA A 373 19.21 16.60 -5.07
N CYS A 374 19.35 15.88 -6.20
CA CYS A 374 20.17 16.32 -7.33
C CYS A 374 19.71 17.67 -7.87
N MET A 375 18.39 17.91 -7.95
CA MET A 375 17.85 19.20 -8.36
C MET A 375 18.25 20.29 -7.38
N VAL A 376 18.04 20.09 -6.06
CA VAL A 376 18.37 21.08 -5.02
C VAL A 376 19.85 21.45 -5.01
N ASP A 377 20.75 20.49 -5.27
CA ASP A 377 22.19 20.72 -5.33
C ASP A 377 22.59 21.69 -6.45
N THR A 378 21.83 21.71 -7.55
CA THR A 378 22.10 22.58 -8.71
C THR A 378 21.58 24.00 -8.57
N LEU A 379 20.75 24.27 -7.57
CA LEU A 379 20.09 25.57 -7.43
C LEU A 379 21.04 26.62 -6.86
N THR A 380 20.99 27.82 -7.44
CA THR A 380 21.71 29.02 -6.95
C THR A 380 20.85 29.91 -6.06
N CYS A 381 19.56 29.62 -5.94
CA CYS A 381 18.60 30.36 -5.12
C CYS A 381 17.74 29.38 -4.35
N ALA A 382 17.54 29.62 -3.06
CA ALA A 382 16.70 28.80 -2.21
C ALA A 382 15.97 29.65 -1.18
N VAL A 383 14.80 29.16 -0.75
CA VAL A 383 14.02 29.70 0.35
C VAL A 383 14.84 29.59 1.65
N THR A 384 14.73 30.59 2.51
CA THR A 384 15.42 30.57 3.81
C THR A 384 14.66 29.71 4.82
N ASP A 385 15.38 29.10 5.77
CA ASP A 385 14.77 28.27 6.82
C ASP A 385 13.80 29.04 7.74
N SER A 386 13.83 30.38 7.69
CA SER A 386 12.89 31.23 8.40
C SER A 386 11.48 31.25 7.81
N VAL A 387 11.30 30.83 6.55
CA VAL A 387 9.97 30.76 5.91
C VAL A 387 9.30 29.47 6.32
N LYS A 388 8.14 29.58 6.96
CA LYS A 388 7.37 28.42 7.39
C LYS A 388 6.57 27.86 6.22
N GLU A 389 6.30 26.56 6.25
CA GLU A 389 5.53 25.88 5.19
C GLU A 389 4.14 26.50 4.98
N ALA A 390 3.50 26.98 6.05
CA ALA A 390 2.23 27.71 5.98
C ALA A 390 2.28 28.96 5.09
N ASP A 391 3.48 29.55 4.91
CA ASP A 391 3.71 30.77 4.13
C ASP A 391 4.18 30.45 2.69
N TYR A 392 4.43 29.18 2.35
CA TYR A 392 4.91 28.80 1.01
C TYR A 392 3.87 29.14 -0.08
N GLY A 393 2.59 29.11 0.26
CA GLY A 393 1.49 29.42 -0.64
C GLY A 393 1.60 30.80 -1.28
N ASP A 394 2.05 31.81 -0.53
CA ASP A 394 2.18 33.18 -1.04
C ASP A 394 3.31 33.30 -2.09
N LEU A 395 4.45 32.66 -1.83
CA LEU A 395 5.56 32.63 -2.79
C LEU A 395 5.19 31.82 -4.03
N PHE A 396 4.55 30.65 -3.88
CA PHE A 396 4.05 29.89 -5.02
C PHE A 396 3.05 30.71 -5.84
N GLY A 397 2.08 31.34 -5.19
CA GLY A 397 1.07 32.16 -5.86
C GLY A 397 1.68 33.29 -6.69
N PHE A 398 2.66 34.00 -6.14
CA PHE A 398 3.40 35.01 -6.87
C PHE A 398 4.21 34.41 -8.03
N ILE A 399 5.09 33.46 -7.78
CA ILE A 399 6.04 32.95 -8.78
C ILE A 399 5.32 32.19 -9.90
N CYS A 400 4.40 31.29 -9.54
CA CYS A 400 3.65 30.49 -10.49
C CYS A 400 2.57 31.31 -11.22
N GLY A 401 2.12 32.43 -10.65
CA GLY A 401 1.23 33.38 -11.33
C GLY A 401 1.91 34.15 -12.47
N LEU A 402 3.23 34.25 -12.46
CA LEU A 402 3.98 34.99 -13.49
C LEU A 402 4.17 34.16 -14.77
N LYS A 403 4.12 34.86 -15.91
CA LYS A 403 4.42 34.31 -17.24
C LYS A 403 3.69 32.99 -17.51
N SER A 404 2.43 32.91 -17.08
CA SER A 404 1.57 31.72 -17.24
C SER A 404 2.18 30.43 -16.67
N GLY A 405 2.75 30.49 -15.46
CA GLY A 405 3.30 29.31 -14.78
C GLY A 405 4.67 28.87 -15.25
N LYS A 406 5.35 29.63 -16.11
CA LYS A 406 6.66 29.25 -16.69
C LYS A 406 7.68 28.80 -15.65
N TYR A 407 7.74 29.46 -14.50
CA TYR A 407 8.73 29.16 -13.46
C TYR A 407 8.38 27.92 -12.62
N CYS A 408 7.14 27.43 -12.72
CA CYS A 408 6.65 26.27 -11.99
C CYS A 408 6.37 25.08 -12.92
N ALA A 409 6.75 25.15 -14.20
CA ALA A 409 6.54 24.07 -15.17
C ALA A 409 7.14 22.73 -14.68
N GLY A 410 8.33 22.78 -14.07
CA GLY A 410 9.01 21.60 -13.53
C GLY A 410 8.40 20.97 -12.29
N ILE A 411 7.39 21.61 -11.68
CA ILE A 411 6.65 21.12 -10.52
C ILE A 411 5.14 20.98 -10.80
N GLY A 412 4.72 21.19 -12.05
CA GLY A 412 3.32 21.09 -12.45
C GLY A 412 2.77 19.66 -12.31
N ARG A 413 1.47 19.54 -12.06
CA ARG A 413 0.81 18.25 -11.82
C ARG A 413 -0.59 18.13 -12.44
N ASN A 414 -0.75 18.54 -13.70
CA ASN A 414 -2.05 18.57 -14.36
C ASN A 414 -2.43 17.19 -14.93
N ALA A 415 -3.29 16.46 -14.21
CA ALA A 415 -3.77 15.15 -14.62
C ALA A 415 -4.86 15.18 -15.71
N THR A 416 -5.43 16.35 -16.03
CA THR A 416 -6.39 16.50 -17.13
C THR A 416 -5.70 16.61 -18.48
N THR A 417 -4.49 17.17 -18.50
CA THR A 417 -3.68 17.26 -19.73
C THR A 417 -2.52 16.25 -19.76
N GLY A 418 -2.29 15.52 -18.67
CA GLY A 418 -1.12 14.65 -18.51
C GLY A 418 0.19 15.43 -18.44
N THR A 419 0.14 16.69 -18.02
CA THR A 419 1.32 17.55 -17.95
C THR A 419 1.88 17.54 -16.54
N TYR A 420 2.96 16.80 -16.36
CA TYR A 420 3.65 16.67 -15.08
C TYR A 420 5.10 17.17 -15.21
N GLY A 421 5.53 17.98 -14.26
CA GLY A 421 6.91 18.37 -14.12
C GLY A 421 7.73 17.28 -13.42
N ALA A 422 9.01 17.20 -13.79
CA ALA A 422 9.97 16.23 -13.27
C ALA A 422 10.15 16.24 -11.75
N TYR A 423 9.75 17.32 -11.07
CA TYR A 423 9.95 17.55 -9.63
C TYR A 423 8.63 17.73 -8.86
N GLY A 424 7.48 17.46 -9.49
CA GLY A 424 6.16 17.58 -8.84
C GLY A 424 5.94 16.59 -7.68
N MET A 425 6.83 15.61 -7.53
CA MET A 425 6.86 14.61 -6.45
C MET A 425 7.76 15.00 -5.26
N CYS A 426 8.54 16.08 -5.38
CA CYS A 426 9.44 16.52 -4.30
C CYS A 426 8.65 17.18 -3.15
N SER A 427 9.29 17.41 -2.01
CA SER A 427 8.64 18.15 -0.91
C SER A 427 8.29 19.58 -1.31
N ALA A 428 7.34 20.20 -0.60
CA ALA A 428 6.91 21.58 -0.88
C ALA A 428 8.08 22.58 -0.85
N GLN A 429 9.01 22.41 0.09
CA GLN A 429 10.21 23.26 0.18
C GLN A 429 11.14 23.07 -1.04
N GLU A 430 11.37 21.83 -1.47
CA GLU A 430 12.19 21.54 -2.65
C GLU A 430 11.55 22.09 -3.93
N GLN A 431 10.24 21.94 -4.07
CA GLN A 431 9.48 22.52 -5.19
C GLN A 431 9.56 24.05 -5.19
N LEU A 432 9.46 24.69 -4.01
CA LEU A 432 9.56 26.14 -3.90
C LEU A 432 10.99 26.62 -4.20
N ASN A 433 12.01 25.89 -3.74
CA ASN A 433 13.41 26.13 -4.08
C ASN A 433 13.62 26.10 -5.60
N PHE A 434 13.04 25.11 -6.29
CA PHE A 434 13.06 25.05 -7.75
C PHE A 434 12.40 26.29 -8.37
N ALA A 435 11.20 26.67 -7.92
CA ALA A 435 10.46 27.81 -8.47
C ALA A 435 11.20 29.15 -8.26
N VAL A 436 11.75 29.41 -7.07
CA VAL A 436 12.54 30.64 -6.81
C VAL A 436 13.82 30.67 -7.64
N HIS A 437 14.46 29.51 -7.85
CA HIS A 437 15.62 29.41 -8.73
C HIS A 437 15.27 29.72 -10.18
N GLN A 438 14.19 29.15 -10.71
CA GLN A 438 13.73 29.43 -12.08
C GLN A 438 13.40 30.92 -12.28
N TYR A 439 12.80 31.56 -11.27
CA TYR A 439 12.57 33.00 -11.28
C TYR A 439 13.87 33.80 -11.24
N ALA A 440 14.82 33.44 -10.37
CA ALA A 440 16.10 34.12 -10.23
C ALA A 440 16.96 34.03 -11.50
N LEU A 441 16.94 32.90 -12.22
CA LEU A 441 17.59 32.76 -13.52
C LEU A 441 17.07 33.76 -14.57
N ALA A 442 15.78 34.07 -14.53
CA ALA A 442 15.17 35.06 -15.41
C ALA A 442 15.33 36.51 -14.91
N ASN A 443 15.74 36.71 -13.66
CA ASN A 443 15.86 38.01 -13.00
C ASN A 443 17.20 38.09 -12.23
N PRO A 444 18.35 38.08 -12.92
CA PRO A 444 19.67 37.96 -12.28
C PRO A 444 20.01 39.14 -11.34
N ASN A 445 19.37 40.29 -11.53
CA ASN A 445 19.57 41.50 -10.73
C ASN A 445 18.60 41.56 -9.54
N GLY A 446 18.86 40.74 -8.51
CA GLY A 446 18.09 40.78 -7.26
C GLY A 446 16.87 39.86 -7.21
N GLY A 447 16.67 38.98 -8.20
CA GLY A 447 15.56 38.03 -8.23
C GLY A 447 15.62 36.92 -7.17
N CYS A 448 16.67 36.86 -6.36
CA CYS A 448 16.84 35.89 -5.27
C CYS A 448 16.88 36.56 -3.89
N SER A 449 15.87 37.39 -3.60
CA SER A 449 15.71 38.04 -2.30
C SER A 449 14.32 37.82 -1.73
N PHE A 450 13.26 38.10 -2.50
CA PHE A 450 11.86 37.96 -2.06
C PHE A 450 11.61 38.56 -0.67
N SER A 451 12.09 39.79 -0.44
CA SER A 451 12.01 40.47 0.86
C SER A 451 12.67 39.70 2.02
N GLY A 452 13.70 38.89 1.73
CA GLY A 452 14.41 38.05 2.69
C GLY A 452 13.92 36.60 2.77
N SER A 453 12.83 36.26 2.07
CA SER A 453 12.27 34.91 2.04
C SER A 453 13.10 33.92 1.21
N ALA A 454 14.01 34.41 0.36
CA ALA A 454 14.98 33.56 -0.34
C ALA A 454 16.36 34.21 -0.33
N THR A 455 17.39 33.39 -0.48
CA THR A 455 18.78 33.82 -0.53
C THR A 455 19.58 33.07 -1.59
N SER A 456 20.61 33.73 -2.10
CA SER A 456 21.54 33.11 -3.03
C SER A 456 22.41 32.11 -2.29
N LYS A 457 22.65 30.96 -2.91
CA LYS A 457 23.55 29.92 -2.39
C LYS A 457 24.53 29.46 -3.46
N ALA A 458 25.68 28.94 -3.02
CA ALA A 458 26.58 28.24 -3.90
C ALA A 458 25.94 26.89 -4.30
N VAL A 459 26.16 26.48 -5.56
CA VAL A 459 25.80 25.14 -6.00
C VAL A 459 26.60 24.12 -5.20
N ALA A 460 25.94 23.05 -4.78
CA ALA A 460 26.60 21.95 -4.11
C ALA A 460 27.18 20.97 -5.15
N LYS A 461 28.20 20.22 -4.74
CA LYS A 461 28.70 19.13 -5.57
C LYS A 461 27.66 18.01 -5.56
N THR A 462 27.12 17.65 -6.73
CA THR A 462 26.28 16.47 -6.88
C THR A 462 27.11 15.22 -6.59
N THR A 463 26.84 14.57 -5.46
CA THR A 463 27.63 13.41 -4.99
C THR A 463 27.08 12.07 -5.44
N ALA A 464 25.79 12.00 -5.79
CA ALA A 464 25.18 10.78 -6.30
C ALA A 464 25.56 10.55 -7.77
N ALA A 465 26.07 9.35 -8.06
CA ALA A 465 26.46 8.94 -9.42
C ALA A 465 25.30 9.03 -10.44
N SER A 466 24.05 8.94 -9.98
CA SER A 466 22.85 9.01 -10.80
C SER A 466 22.42 10.44 -11.17
N CYS A 467 22.98 11.49 -10.55
CA CYS A 467 22.51 12.87 -10.76
C CYS A 467 22.60 13.31 -12.23
N THR A 468 23.68 12.98 -12.93
CA THR A 468 23.83 13.37 -14.35
C THR A 468 22.67 12.84 -15.20
N SER A 469 22.33 11.57 -15.06
CA SER A 469 21.22 10.96 -15.82
C SER A 469 19.85 11.49 -15.40
N LEU A 470 19.63 11.73 -14.11
CA LEU A 470 18.35 12.22 -13.58
C LEU A 470 18.09 13.67 -14.02
N LEU A 471 19.10 14.54 -13.91
CA LEU A 471 19.03 15.93 -14.35
C LEU A 471 18.88 16.04 -15.86
N GLN A 472 19.52 15.16 -16.64
CA GLN A 472 19.35 15.11 -18.09
C GLN A 472 17.92 14.71 -18.49
N GLN A 473 17.31 13.73 -17.80
CA GLN A 473 15.92 13.34 -18.01
C GLN A 473 14.94 14.47 -17.64
N ALA A 474 15.18 15.17 -16.53
CA ALA A 474 14.33 16.26 -16.07
C ALA A 474 14.43 17.50 -16.97
N GLY A 475 15.61 17.76 -17.54
CA GLY A 475 15.90 18.97 -18.29
C GLY A 475 16.06 20.20 -17.40
N THR A 476 16.59 21.28 -17.98
CA THR A 476 16.94 22.51 -17.24
C THR A 476 15.73 23.24 -16.66
N ASN A 477 14.56 23.12 -17.28
CA ASN A 477 13.31 23.69 -16.80
C ASN A 477 12.43 22.67 -16.06
N GLY A 478 12.92 21.46 -15.81
CA GLY A 478 12.18 20.38 -15.16
C GLY A 478 10.98 19.88 -15.96
N ALA A 479 10.80 20.26 -17.23
CA ALA A 479 9.64 19.85 -18.02
C ALA A 479 9.77 18.44 -18.63
N GLY A 480 10.91 17.78 -18.45
CA GLY A 480 11.11 16.39 -18.83
C GLY A 480 10.47 15.41 -17.85
N THR A 481 10.70 14.11 -18.06
CA THR A 481 10.10 13.05 -17.24
C THR A 481 11.19 12.15 -16.69
N VAL A 482 11.27 12.05 -15.36
CA VAL A 482 12.14 11.10 -14.67
C VAL A 482 11.44 9.74 -14.64
N THR A 483 12.10 8.74 -15.23
CA THR A 483 11.56 7.37 -15.36
C THR A 483 12.31 6.35 -14.51
N SER A 484 13.50 6.71 -14.03
CA SER A 484 14.33 5.83 -13.21
C SER A 484 13.72 5.68 -11.81
N SER A 485 13.31 4.44 -11.47
CA SER A 485 12.86 4.12 -10.11
C SER A 485 14.00 4.23 -9.10
N PRO A 486 13.72 4.58 -7.84
CA PRO A 486 14.68 4.44 -6.77
C PRO A 486 15.06 2.95 -6.67
N THR A 487 16.27 2.59 -7.09
CA THR A 487 16.83 1.30 -6.71
C THR A 487 17.04 1.35 -5.21
N GLY A 488 16.46 0.42 -4.44
CA GLY A 488 16.45 0.40 -2.96
C GLY A 488 17.83 0.25 -2.31
N GLY A 489 18.78 1.12 -2.65
CA GLY A 489 20.01 1.34 -1.91
C GLY A 489 19.63 2.06 -0.63
N ALA A 490 19.86 1.37 0.50
CA ALA A 490 19.68 1.90 1.83
C ALA A 490 20.20 3.35 1.92
N ALA A 491 19.37 4.26 2.40
CA ALA A 491 19.85 5.54 2.89
C ALA A 491 20.89 5.24 3.98
N GLN A 492 22.16 5.50 3.68
CA GLN A 492 23.24 5.39 4.64
C GLN A 492 23.01 6.47 5.71
N SER A 493 22.45 6.07 6.85
CA SER A 493 22.39 6.93 8.02
C SER A 493 23.83 7.19 8.47
N THR A 494 24.23 8.46 8.48
CA THR A 494 25.50 8.91 9.07
C THR A 494 25.38 8.87 10.59
N GLY A 495 25.42 7.65 11.15
CA GLY A 495 25.58 7.39 12.58
C GLY A 495 26.90 6.67 12.81
N ALA A 496 27.88 7.36 13.40
CA ALA A 496 29.18 6.80 13.71
C ALA A 496 29.08 5.62 14.70
N SER A 497 29.36 4.41 14.23
CA SER A 497 30.03 3.37 15.03
C SER A 497 30.78 2.42 14.10
N THR A 498 32.08 2.30 14.31
CA THR A 498 32.97 1.37 13.61
C THR A 498 32.61 -0.08 13.96
N GLY A 499 31.95 -0.78 13.05
CA GLY A 499 31.77 -2.24 13.07
C GLY A 499 32.46 -2.84 11.85
N MET A 500 33.36 -3.81 12.09
CA MET A 500 34.22 -4.42 11.08
C MET A 500 33.44 -5.04 9.91
N ALA A 501 33.87 -4.73 8.70
CA ALA A 501 33.42 -5.36 7.47
C ALA A 501 33.93 -6.80 7.40
N THR A 502 33.01 -7.77 7.35
CA THR A 502 33.30 -9.11 6.81
C THR A 502 32.88 -9.13 5.35
N SER A 503 33.87 -9.21 4.46
CA SER A 503 33.69 -9.41 3.03
C SER A 503 33.08 -10.78 2.75
N HIS A 504 31.87 -10.81 2.20
CA HIS A 504 31.34 -12.01 1.54
C HIS A 504 32.08 -12.20 0.20
N MET A 505 32.99 -13.17 0.15
CA MET A 505 33.42 -13.77 -1.12
C MET A 505 32.39 -14.81 -1.54
N GLU A 506 31.79 -14.62 -2.70
CA GLU A 506 31.19 -15.71 -3.45
C GLU A 506 32.27 -16.75 -3.78
N ASN A 507 32.10 -17.98 -3.28
CA ASN A 507 32.83 -19.14 -3.77
C ASN A 507 31.84 -20.30 -3.89
N GLY A 508 31.16 -20.38 -5.03
CA GLY A 508 30.55 -21.62 -5.49
C GLY A 508 31.67 -22.61 -5.79
N LEU A 509 31.86 -23.61 -4.93
CA LEU A 509 32.37 -24.98 -5.21
C LEU A 509 32.73 -25.80 -3.94
N LEU A 510 32.38 -25.36 -2.73
CA LEU A 510 32.79 -26.04 -1.48
C LEU A 510 31.66 -26.64 -0.62
N THR A 511 30.51 -26.98 -1.21
CA THR A 511 29.34 -27.52 -0.49
C THR A 511 29.21 -29.05 -0.49
N MET A 512 30.17 -29.80 -1.06
CA MET A 512 30.14 -31.28 -1.01
C MET A 512 31.08 -31.94 0.01
N GLY A 513 31.95 -31.17 0.69
CA GLY A 513 32.92 -31.73 1.64
C GLY A 513 32.46 -31.79 3.10
N VAL A 514 31.50 -30.94 3.51
CA VAL A 514 31.12 -30.78 4.92
C VAL A 514 30.04 -31.78 5.37
N TYR A 515 29.22 -32.29 4.45
CA TYR A 515 28.20 -33.30 4.77
C TYR A 515 28.79 -34.69 5.07
N VAL A 516 29.97 -35.01 4.53
CA VAL A 516 30.61 -36.33 4.74
C VAL A 516 31.35 -36.40 6.09
N PHE A 517 31.80 -35.28 6.64
CA PHE A 517 32.50 -35.26 7.93
C PHE A 517 31.54 -35.18 9.14
N GLY A 518 30.38 -34.53 9.00
CA GLY A 518 29.36 -34.46 10.05
C GLY A 518 28.63 -35.78 10.31
N ALA A 519 28.46 -36.61 9.28
CA ALA A 519 27.84 -37.94 9.39
C ALA A 519 28.75 -38.97 10.10
N ALA A 520 30.08 -38.82 10.01
CA ALA A 520 31.04 -39.71 10.67
C ALA A 520 31.11 -39.49 12.20
N LEU A 521 30.92 -38.25 12.67
CA LEU A 521 30.97 -37.91 14.10
C LEU A 521 29.67 -38.26 14.84
N SER A 522 28.53 -38.24 14.15
CA SER A 522 27.24 -38.66 14.71
C SER A 522 27.08 -40.19 14.76
N GLY A 523 27.77 -40.93 13.89
CA GLY A 523 27.81 -42.40 13.93
C GLY A 523 28.66 -43.01 15.06
N MET A 524 29.71 -42.33 15.53
CA MET A 524 30.57 -42.85 16.61
C MET A 524 30.01 -42.63 18.02
N ALA A 525 29.05 -41.71 18.20
CA ALA A 525 28.40 -41.47 19.48
C ALA A 525 27.32 -42.51 19.84
N MET A 526 26.91 -43.37 18.90
CA MET A 526 25.91 -44.43 19.11
C MET A 526 26.51 -45.82 19.41
N ILE A 527 27.83 -45.92 19.60
CA ILE A 527 28.53 -47.18 19.96
C ILE A 527 29.06 -47.15 21.42
N LEU A 528 28.85 -46.06 22.17
CA LEU A 528 29.33 -45.89 23.55
C LEU A 528 28.25 -45.44 24.55
N LEU A 529 27.00 -45.89 24.38
CA LEU A 529 25.96 -45.89 25.42
C LEU A 529 25.26 -47.23 25.47
#